data_AF-A0A7S0XEA3-F1
#
_entry.id   AF-A0A7S0XEA3-F1
#
_cell.length_a   1.000
_cell.length_b   1.000
_cell.length_c   1.000
_cell.angle_alpha   90.00
_cell.angle_beta   90.00
_cell.angle_gamma   90.00
#
_symmetry.space_group_name_H-M   'P 1'
#
loop_
_entity.id
_entity.type
_entity.pdbx_description
1 polymer ?
#
loop_
_entity_poly.entity_id
_entity_poly.type
_entity_poly.pdbx_seq_one_letter_code
_entity_poly.pdbx_strand_id
1 'polypeptide(L)'
;MTTSTVAIIGTAGRGNDKQKMTKELFLSMILKAEDIIQNQLKLKKSNVTLVSGGSAWADHVAVRLYLNSIMDESYNSLSLYLPCRINLENLPYSFENNEVGNRLQSLHSYFSKTTGINSIQDLKVVSDLGENVDTKCK
;
A
#
# COMPACT_ATOMS: atom_id res chain seq x y z
N MET A 1 -4.45 24.10 -10.57
CA MET A 1 -3.53 23.73 -9.46
C MET A 1 -2.64 22.62 -9.96
N THR A 2 -1.34 22.63 -9.64
CA THR A 2 -0.41 21.57 -10.03
C THR A 2 -0.54 20.39 -9.07
N THR A 3 -0.90 19.22 -9.60
CA THR A 3 -0.89 17.97 -8.85
C THR A 3 0.50 17.35 -8.91
N SER A 4 0.95 16.77 -7.79
CA SER A 4 2.22 16.03 -7.70
C SER A 4 1.93 14.55 -7.54
N THR A 5 2.72 13.72 -8.20
CA THR A 5 2.65 12.26 -8.03
C THR A 5 3.81 11.82 -7.17
N VAL A 6 3.54 11.11 -6.07
CA VAL A 6 4.56 10.58 -5.16
C VAL A 6 4.47 9.07 -5.15
N ALA A 7 5.49 8.42 -5.71
CA ALA A 7 5.61 6.97 -5.66
C ALA A 7 6.28 6.53 -4.35
N ILE A 8 5.66 5.57 -3.66
CA ILE A 8 6.24 4.92 -2.48
C ILE A 8 6.57 3.48 -2.87
N ILE A 9 7.85 3.14 -2.80
CA ILE A 9 8.40 1.84 -3.16
C ILE A 9 9.40 1.40 -2.10
N GLY A 10 9.69 0.11 -2.01
CA GLY A 10 10.79 -0.38 -1.19
C GLY A 10 10.74 -1.87 -0.93
N THR A 11 11.15 -2.27 0.28
CA THR A 11 11.17 -3.68 0.65
C THR A 11 9.76 -4.24 0.78
N ALA A 12 9.58 -5.44 0.25
CA ALA A 12 8.43 -6.30 0.53
C ALA A 12 8.68 -7.24 1.72
N GLY A 13 9.73 -7.00 2.54
CA GLY A 13 10.07 -7.85 3.68
C GLY A 13 10.62 -9.22 3.30
N ARG A 14 11.45 -9.27 2.23
CA ARG A 14 12.04 -10.51 1.69
C ARG A 14 13.50 -10.67 2.15
N GLY A 15 14.02 -11.90 2.08
CA GLY A 15 15.43 -12.19 2.37
C GLY A 15 15.86 -11.68 3.74
N ASN A 16 16.98 -10.95 3.78
CA ASN A 16 17.54 -10.38 5.02
C ASN A 16 16.63 -9.34 5.69
N ASP A 17 15.72 -8.71 4.94
CA ASP A 17 14.81 -7.72 5.52
C ASP A 17 13.72 -8.38 6.36
N LYS A 18 13.32 -9.61 6.04
CA LYS A 18 12.22 -10.32 6.71
C LYS A 18 12.35 -10.34 8.23
N GLN A 19 13.59 -10.49 8.72
CA GLN A 19 13.91 -10.56 10.16
C GLN A 19 13.88 -9.19 10.84
N LYS A 20 14.04 -8.11 10.07
CA LYS A 20 14.03 -6.72 10.56
C LYS A 20 12.64 -6.12 10.57
N MET A 21 11.72 -6.67 9.75
CA MET A 21 10.38 -6.13 9.60
C MET A 21 9.52 -6.42 10.83
N THR A 22 9.20 -5.37 11.59
CA THR A 22 8.26 -5.41 12.72
C THR A 22 7.11 -4.43 12.49
N LYS A 23 6.07 -4.51 13.34
CA LYS A 23 4.96 -3.56 13.34
C LYS A 23 5.45 -2.12 13.58
N GLU A 24 6.33 -1.93 14.54
CA GLU A 24 6.88 -0.63 14.95
C GLU A 24 7.68 0.00 13.82
N LEU A 25 8.48 -0.81 13.10
CA LEU A 25 9.21 -0.35 11.92
C LEU A 25 8.23 0.10 10.84
N PHE A 26 7.18 -0.68 10.57
CA PHE A 26 6.18 -0.31 9.57
C PHE A 26 5.42 0.99 9.93
N LEU A 27 5.03 1.15 11.20
CA LEU A 27 4.41 2.41 11.67
C LEU A 27 5.38 3.59 11.52
N SER A 28 6.67 3.38 11.81
CA SER A 28 7.72 4.38 11.62
C SER A 28 7.89 4.75 10.14
N MET A 29 7.76 3.78 9.22
CA MET A 29 7.79 4.04 7.77
C MET A 29 6.63 4.92 7.33
N ILE A 30 5.41 4.70 7.85
CA ILE A 30 4.24 5.55 7.57
C ILE A 30 4.51 6.99 8.03
N LEU A 31 4.89 7.17 9.30
CA LEU A 31 5.16 8.49 9.86
C LEU A 31 6.28 9.22 9.09
N LYS A 32 7.34 8.49 8.72
CA LYS A 32 8.45 9.10 7.99
C LYS A 32 8.07 9.47 6.56
N ALA A 33 7.28 8.64 5.87
CA ALA A 33 6.79 8.96 4.54
C ALA A 33 5.88 10.20 4.56
N GLU A 34 5.01 10.31 5.56
CA GLU A 34 4.15 11.49 5.76
C GLU A 34 4.98 12.77 6.02
N ASP A 35 5.99 12.70 6.90
CA ASP A 35 6.93 13.79 7.16
C ASP A 35 7.68 14.24 5.90
N ILE A 36 8.16 13.29 5.09
CA ILE A 36 8.85 13.60 3.83
C ILE A 36 7.90 14.37 2.90
N ILE A 37 6.67 13.90 2.71
CA ILE A 37 5.70 14.53 1.81
C ILE A 37 5.36 15.95 2.26
N GLN A 38 5.03 16.14 3.54
CA GLN A 38 4.50 17.41 4.03
C GLN A 38 5.57 18.41 4.42
N ASN A 39 6.64 17.97 5.10
CA ASN A 39 7.61 18.89 5.69
C ASN A 39 8.84 19.10 4.81
N GLN A 40 9.29 18.05 4.12
CA GLN A 40 10.50 18.12 3.30
C GLN A 40 10.17 18.54 1.86
N LEU A 41 9.19 17.89 1.24
CA LEU A 41 8.73 18.22 -0.11
C LEU A 41 7.73 19.39 -0.11
N LYS A 42 7.19 19.76 1.06
CA LYS A 42 6.23 20.87 1.22
C LYS A 42 4.98 20.72 0.35
N LEU A 43 4.53 19.48 0.17
CA LEU A 43 3.35 19.15 -0.62
C LEU A 43 2.12 19.08 0.28
N LYS A 44 1.05 19.77 -0.14
CA LYS A 44 -0.27 19.65 0.47
C LYS A 44 -0.90 18.31 0.07
N LYS A 45 -1.44 17.53 1.03
CA LYS A 45 -2.01 16.20 0.78
C LYS A 45 -3.06 16.23 -0.33
N SER A 46 -3.95 17.23 -0.31
CA SER A 46 -5.01 17.41 -1.31
C SER A 46 -4.52 17.60 -2.75
N ASN A 47 -3.22 17.83 -2.96
CA ASN A 47 -2.60 17.99 -4.28
C ASN A 47 -1.66 16.82 -4.64
N VAL A 48 -1.62 15.77 -3.82
CA VAL A 48 -0.71 14.63 -3.98
C VAL A 48 -1.51 13.38 -4.37
N THR A 49 -1.16 12.79 -5.50
CA THR A 49 -1.54 11.43 -5.87
C THR A 49 -0.47 10.46 -5.42
N LEU A 50 -0.84 9.51 -4.55
CA LEU A 50 0.04 8.44 -4.10
C LEU A 50 0.07 7.32 -5.14
N VAL A 51 1.25 6.75 -5.38
CA VAL A 51 1.43 5.62 -6.30
C VAL A 51 2.28 4.53 -5.66
N SER A 52 1.94 3.27 -5.88
CA SER A 52 2.69 2.12 -5.33
C SER A 52 2.44 0.83 -6.12
N GLY A 53 3.31 -0.17 -5.94
CA GLY A 53 3.09 -1.53 -6.44
C GLY A 53 2.06 -2.34 -5.63
N GLY A 54 1.60 -1.79 -4.49
CA GLY A 54 0.55 -2.39 -3.65
C GLY A 54 0.92 -3.73 -3.00
N SER A 55 2.21 -4.11 -2.99
CA SER A 55 2.71 -5.25 -2.22
C SER A 55 2.70 -4.95 -0.71
N ALA A 56 3.14 -5.93 0.09
CA ALA A 56 3.28 -5.77 1.53
C ALA A 56 4.39 -4.76 1.92
N TRP A 57 4.40 -4.34 3.18
CA TRP A 57 5.43 -3.47 3.78
C TRP A 57 5.56 -2.11 3.09
N ALA A 58 6.67 -1.80 2.41
CA ALA A 58 6.93 -0.45 1.91
C ALA A 58 5.84 0.04 0.95
N ASP A 59 5.41 -0.81 0.03
CA ASP A 59 4.36 -0.50 -0.92
C ASP A 59 3.00 -0.24 -0.20
N HIS A 60 2.72 -0.98 0.87
CA HIS A 60 1.50 -0.84 1.68
C HIS A 60 1.48 0.45 2.51
N VAL A 61 2.60 1.18 2.62
CA VAL A 61 2.62 2.51 3.25
C VAL A 61 1.72 3.49 2.49
N ALA A 62 1.72 3.45 1.15
CA ALA A 62 0.84 4.32 0.34
C ALA A 62 -0.64 4.05 0.65
N VAL A 63 -1.02 2.77 0.77
CA VAL A 63 -2.37 2.34 1.14
C VAL A 63 -2.74 2.88 2.53
N ARG A 64 -1.87 2.70 3.52
CA ARG A 64 -2.16 3.16 4.89
C ARG A 64 -2.18 4.68 5.02
N LEU A 65 -1.31 5.41 4.32
CA LEU A 65 -1.33 6.87 4.28
C LEU A 65 -2.65 7.38 3.72
N TYR A 66 -3.08 6.84 2.58
CA TYR A 66 -4.36 7.19 1.97
C TYR A 66 -5.52 6.93 2.95
N LEU A 67 -5.65 5.70 3.47
CA LEU A 67 -6.74 5.33 4.38
C LEU A 67 -6.74 6.14 5.68
N ASN A 68 -5.58 6.39 6.28
CA ASN A 68 -5.46 7.18 7.50
C ASN A 68 -5.82 8.66 7.27
N SER A 69 -5.67 9.17 6.04
CA SER A 69 -5.94 10.58 5.70
C SER A 69 -7.42 10.91 5.48
N ILE A 70 -8.29 9.90 5.36
CA ILE A 70 -9.71 10.09 5.03
C ILE A 70 -10.46 10.91 6.11
N MET A 71 -10.04 10.78 7.37
CA MET A 71 -10.72 11.44 8.50
C MET A 71 -10.25 12.88 8.76
N ASP A 72 -9.25 13.37 8.02
CA ASP A 72 -8.64 14.68 8.22
C ASP A 72 -8.45 15.38 6.86
N GLU A 73 -7.22 15.62 6.42
CA GLU A 73 -6.93 16.12 5.07
C GLU A 73 -6.54 14.96 4.15
N SER A 74 -7.47 14.56 3.27
CA SER A 74 -7.26 13.43 2.36
C SER A 74 -6.22 13.71 1.28
N TYR A 75 -5.46 12.67 0.92
CA TYR A 75 -4.70 12.66 -0.33
C TYR A 75 -5.63 12.79 -1.54
N ASN A 76 -5.14 13.39 -2.63
CA ASN A 76 -5.94 13.59 -3.85
C ASN A 76 -6.46 12.27 -4.43
N SER A 77 -5.59 11.27 -4.53
CA SER A 77 -5.93 9.92 -4.99
C SER A 77 -4.81 8.92 -4.67
N LEU A 78 -5.09 7.65 -4.87
CA LEU A 78 -4.18 6.51 -4.79
C LEU A 78 -4.25 5.68 -6.07
N SER A 79 -3.10 5.32 -6.63
CA SER A 79 -3.01 4.37 -7.73
C SER A 79 -2.07 3.23 -7.39
N LEU A 80 -2.59 2.01 -7.42
CA LEU A 80 -1.85 0.78 -7.17
C LEU A 80 -1.65 0.03 -8.48
N TYR A 81 -0.41 -0.34 -8.77
CA TYR A 81 -0.04 -1.15 -9.92
C TYR A 81 0.35 -2.55 -9.44
N LEU A 82 -0.65 -3.39 -9.19
CA LEU A 82 -0.43 -4.71 -8.62
C LEU A 82 0.30 -5.62 -9.62
N PRO A 83 1.28 -6.44 -9.17
CA PRO A 83 1.98 -7.38 -10.06
C PRO A 83 1.10 -8.47 -10.66
N CYS A 84 -0.06 -8.76 -10.05
CA CYS A 84 -1.05 -9.66 -10.61
C CYS A 84 -2.48 -9.25 -10.21
N ARG A 85 -3.50 -9.91 -10.78
CA ARG A 85 -4.88 -9.64 -10.35
C ARG A 85 -5.14 -10.11 -8.93
N ILE A 86 -6.09 -9.45 -8.30
CA ILE A 86 -6.65 -9.79 -7.00
C ILE A 86 -8.17 -9.92 -7.13
N ASN A 87 -8.72 -11.02 -6.61
CA ASN A 87 -10.16 -11.22 -6.47
C ASN A 87 -10.61 -10.52 -5.18
N LEU A 88 -11.33 -9.41 -5.37
CA LEU A 88 -11.93 -8.61 -4.30
C LEU A 88 -13.46 -8.73 -4.27
N GLU A 89 -14.07 -9.49 -5.19
CA GLU A 89 -15.53 -9.61 -5.29
C GLU A 89 -16.07 -10.61 -4.26
N ASN A 90 -15.36 -11.72 -4.07
CA ASN A 90 -15.82 -12.83 -3.24
C ASN A 90 -14.79 -13.19 -2.16
N LEU A 91 -15.27 -13.51 -0.96
CA LEU A 91 -14.42 -14.02 0.10
C LEU A 91 -14.04 -15.49 -0.16
N PRO A 92 -12.80 -15.92 0.15
CA PRO A 92 -11.70 -15.08 0.64
C PRO A 92 -11.07 -14.22 -0.46
N TYR A 93 -10.81 -12.95 -0.15
CA TYR A 93 -10.04 -12.07 -1.02
C TYR A 93 -8.64 -12.64 -1.22
N SER A 94 -8.23 -12.76 -2.47
CA SER A 94 -7.01 -13.49 -2.81
C SER A 94 -6.42 -13.03 -4.13
N PHE A 95 -5.09 -13.08 -4.22
CA PHE A 95 -4.40 -12.90 -5.49
C PHE A 95 -4.61 -14.12 -6.40
N GLU A 96 -4.41 -13.94 -7.71
CA GLU A 96 -4.49 -15.04 -8.68
C GLU A 96 -3.62 -16.24 -8.28
N ASN A 97 -4.14 -17.44 -8.55
CA ASN A 97 -3.41 -18.68 -8.28
C ASN A 97 -2.35 -18.95 -9.37
N ASN A 98 -1.28 -18.16 -9.34
CA ASN A 98 -0.07 -18.34 -10.13
C ASN A 98 1.17 -18.03 -9.26
N GLU A 99 2.38 -18.14 -9.80
CA GLU A 99 3.61 -17.93 -9.01
C GLU A 99 3.66 -16.53 -8.36
N VAL A 100 3.31 -15.48 -9.12
CA VAL A 100 3.35 -14.09 -8.67
C VAL A 100 2.28 -13.84 -7.61
N GLY A 101 1.05 -14.29 -7.83
CA GLY A 101 -0.04 -14.12 -6.89
C GLY A 101 0.13 -14.94 -5.62
N ASN A 102 0.63 -16.18 -5.71
CA ASN A 102 0.99 -16.98 -4.55
C ASN A 102 2.11 -16.31 -3.73
N ARG A 103 3.07 -15.66 -4.40
CA ARG A 103 4.11 -14.89 -3.74
C ARG A 103 3.55 -13.66 -3.03
N LEU A 104 2.71 -12.86 -3.69
CA LEU A 104 2.05 -11.70 -3.06
C LEU A 104 1.19 -12.12 -1.87
N GLN A 105 0.36 -13.15 -2.03
CA GLN A 105 -0.45 -13.71 -0.96
C GLN A 105 0.40 -14.06 0.27
N SER A 106 1.54 -14.74 0.06
CA SER A 106 2.47 -15.09 1.14
C SER A 106 3.05 -13.84 1.84
N LEU A 107 3.41 -12.81 1.08
CA LEU A 107 3.95 -11.55 1.62
C LEU A 107 2.90 -10.82 2.46
N HIS A 108 1.67 -10.68 1.94
CA HIS A 108 0.56 -10.06 2.65
C HIS A 108 0.15 -10.85 3.90
N SER A 109 0.14 -12.18 3.83
CA SER A 109 -0.12 -13.03 5.00
C SER A 109 0.95 -12.88 6.08
N TYR A 110 2.23 -12.86 5.70
CA TYR A 110 3.33 -12.64 6.65
C TYR A 110 3.26 -11.24 7.29
N PHE A 111 3.04 -10.21 6.48
CA PHE A 111 2.81 -8.84 6.96
C PHE A 111 1.66 -8.80 7.95
N SER A 112 0.49 -9.33 7.58
CA SER A 112 -0.71 -9.26 8.41
C SER A 112 -0.54 -9.99 9.73
N LYS A 113 0.15 -11.14 9.71
CA LYS A 113 0.52 -11.88 10.93
C LYS A 113 1.46 -11.08 11.84
N THR A 114 2.39 -10.34 11.25
CA THR A 114 3.43 -9.59 12.00
C THR A 114 2.89 -8.27 12.56
N THR A 115 2.04 -7.57 11.82
CA THR A 115 1.56 -6.24 12.17
C THR A 115 0.18 -6.24 12.84
N GLY A 116 -0.60 -7.31 12.63
CA GLY A 116 -2.03 -7.38 12.98
C GLY A 116 -2.92 -6.58 12.02
N ILE A 117 -2.38 -6.03 10.93
CA ILE A 117 -3.12 -5.25 9.93
C ILE A 117 -3.53 -6.17 8.80
N ASN A 118 -4.82 -6.27 8.50
CA ASN A 118 -5.31 -7.03 7.36
C ASN A 118 -5.09 -6.25 6.05
N SER A 119 -3.89 -6.41 5.47
CA SER A 119 -3.50 -5.67 4.27
C SER A 119 -4.37 -5.98 3.04
N ILE A 120 -4.92 -7.20 2.92
CA ILE A 120 -5.82 -7.52 1.81
C ILE A 120 -7.18 -6.84 1.99
N GLN A 121 -7.67 -6.74 3.23
CA GLN A 121 -8.86 -5.95 3.53
C GLN A 121 -8.64 -4.47 3.23
N ASP A 122 -7.46 -3.92 3.55
CA ASP A 122 -7.13 -2.54 3.18
C ASP A 122 -7.21 -2.33 1.66
N LEU A 123 -6.71 -3.28 0.85
CA LEU A 123 -6.84 -3.22 -0.62
C LEU A 123 -8.30 -3.25 -1.08
N LYS A 124 -9.15 -4.06 -0.44
CA LYS A 124 -10.60 -4.04 -0.67
C LYS A 124 -11.20 -2.67 -0.40
N VAL A 125 -10.89 -2.08 0.76
CA VAL A 125 -11.42 -0.77 1.16
C VAL A 125 -10.99 0.31 0.18
N VAL A 126 -9.72 0.33 -0.24
CA VAL A 126 -9.24 1.26 -1.28
C VAL A 126 -9.99 1.08 -2.60
N SER A 127 -10.19 -0.17 -3.02
CA SER A 127 -10.97 -0.46 -4.23
C SER A 127 -12.43 0.03 -4.12
N ASP A 128 -13.05 -0.11 -2.96
CA ASP A 128 -14.44 0.34 -2.70
C ASP A 128 -14.58 1.86 -2.68
N LEU A 129 -13.51 2.57 -2.32
CA LEU A 129 -13.46 4.03 -2.39
C LEU A 129 -13.29 4.55 -3.84
N GLY A 130 -13.22 3.66 -4.83
CA GLY A 130 -13.10 4.00 -6.25
C GLY A 130 -11.68 4.36 -6.70
N GLU A 131 -10.69 4.09 -5.86
CA GLU A 131 -9.28 4.31 -6.21
C GLU A 131 -8.79 3.28 -7.23
N ASN A 132 -7.78 3.67 -8.00
CA ASN A 132 -7.28 2.82 -9.07
C ASN A 132 -6.43 1.68 -8.49
N VAL A 133 -6.99 0.48 -8.48
CA VAL A 133 -6.25 -0.77 -8.24
C VAL A 133 -6.04 -1.46 -9.58
N ASP A 134 -5.01 -1.04 -10.32
CA ASP A 134 -4.67 -1.63 -11.62
C ASP A 134 -4.14 -3.05 -11.40
N THR A 135 -4.93 -4.00 -11.86
CA THR A 135 -4.67 -5.43 -11.76
C THR A 135 -4.08 -6.01 -13.04
N LYS A 136 -3.76 -5.19 -14.04
CA LYS A 136 -3.23 -5.69 -15.32
C LYS A 136 -1.84 -6.32 -15.11
N CYS A 137 -1.82 -7.65 -15.01
CA CYS A 137 -0.60 -8.46 -15.20
C CYS A 137 0.04 -8.05 -16.53
N LYS A 138 1.29 -7.58 -16.48
CA LYS A 138 2.12 -7.37 -17.68
C LYS A 138 2.92 -8.62 -17.98
#